data_AF-A0A2I2Z372-F1
#
_entry.id   AF-A0A2I2Z372-F1
#
_cell.length_a   1.000
_cell.length_b   1.000
_cell.length_c   1.000
_cell.angle_alpha   90.00
_cell.angle_beta   90.00
_cell.angle_gamma   90.00
#
_symmetry.space_group_name_H-M   'P 1'
#
loop_
_entity.id
_entity.type
_entity.pdbx_description
1 polymer ?
#
loop_
_entity_poly.entity_id
_entity_poly.type
_entity_poly.pdbx_seq_one_letter_code
_entity_poly.pdbx_strand_id
1 'polypeptide(L)'
;MEADASVDMFSKVLEHQLLQTTKLVEEHLDSEIQKLDQMDEDELERLKEKRLQALRKAQQQKQEWLSKGHGEYREIPSERDFFQEVKESENVVCHFYRDSTFSIAYLGVRSFSSVMLFSSSS
;
A
#
# COMPACT_ATOMS: atom_id res chain seq x y z
N MET A 1 -27.55 44.99 -14.00
CA MET A 1 -26.28 45.50 -13.43
C MET A 1 -26.00 44.95 -12.04
N GLU A 2 -26.99 44.63 -11.20
CA GLU A 2 -26.80 43.99 -9.88
C GLU A 2 -26.16 42.58 -9.90
N ALA A 3 -26.51 41.74 -10.88
CA ALA A 3 -25.99 40.37 -10.98
C ALA A 3 -24.51 40.28 -11.39
N ASP A 4 -23.96 41.33 -11.98
CA ASP A 4 -22.56 41.40 -12.42
C ASP A 4 -21.64 41.71 -11.22
N ALA A 5 -22.10 42.58 -10.32
CA ALA A 5 -21.40 42.92 -9.09
C ALA A 5 -21.33 41.73 -8.09
N SER A 6 -22.37 40.89 -8.03
CA SER A 6 -22.38 39.71 -7.15
C SER A 6 -21.45 38.60 -7.64
N VAL A 7 -21.37 38.39 -8.97
CA VAL A 7 -20.43 37.45 -9.59
C VAL A 7 -18.99 37.93 -9.40
N ASP A 8 -18.73 39.22 -9.58
CA ASP A 8 -17.39 39.81 -9.38
C ASP A 8 -16.94 39.76 -7.92
N MET A 9 -17.86 39.99 -6.96
CA MET A 9 -17.61 39.79 -5.54
C MET A 9 -17.33 38.32 -5.19
N PHE A 10 -18.05 37.37 -5.79
CA PHE A 10 -17.82 35.94 -5.57
C PHE A 10 -16.46 35.49 -6.13
N SER A 11 -16.07 35.94 -7.32
CA SER A 11 -14.74 35.70 -7.89
C SER A 11 -13.63 36.23 -6.98
N LYS A 12 -13.77 37.46 -6.46
CA LYS A 12 -12.79 38.06 -5.53
C LYS A 12 -12.65 37.28 -4.22
N VAL A 13 -13.75 36.77 -3.69
CA VAL A 13 -13.73 35.91 -2.48
C VAL A 13 -13.03 34.59 -2.77
N LEU A 14 -13.30 33.98 -3.93
CA LEU A 14 -12.66 32.73 -4.35
C LEU A 14 -11.15 32.90 -4.56
N GLU A 15 -10.73 33.97 -5.27
CA GLU A 15 -9.31 34.33 -5.45
C GLU A 15 -8.62 34.55 -4.11
N HIS A 16 -9.25 35.31 -3.20
CA HIS A 16 -8.67 35.55 -1.88
C HIS A 16 -8.52 34.25 -1.10
N GLN A 17 -9.53 33.37 -1.11
CA GLN A 17 -9.45 32.09 -0.42
C GLN A 17 -8.37 31.19 -1.02
N LEU A 18 -8.24 31.15 -2.35
CA LEU A 18 -7.21 30.40 -3.05
C LEU A 18 -5.80 30.92 -2.75
N LEU A 19 -5.63 32.25 -2.71
CA LEU A 19 -4.38 32.90 -2.30
C LEU A 19 -4.03 32.58 -0.85
N GLN A 20 -4.99 32.61 0.07
CA GLN A 20 -4.78 32.26 1.48
C GLN A 20 -4.38 30.79 1.61
N THR A 21 -5.04 29.87 0.91
CA THR A 21 -4.66 28.45 0.94
C THR A 21 -3.26 28.23 0.37
N THR A 22 -2.89 28.96 -0.68
CA THR A 22 -1.56 28.84 -1.29
C THR A 22 -0.47 29.32 -0.32
N LYS A 23 -0.68 30.47 0.33
CA LYS A 23 0.24 30.99 1.36
C LYS A 23 0.44 30.03 2.52
N LEU A 24 -0.64 29.43 3.02
CA LEU A 24 -0.54 28.44 4.11
C LEU A 24 0.27 27.21 3.68
N VAL A 25 0.13 26.78 2.43
CA VAL A 25 0.94 25.67 1.89
C VAL A 25 2.40 26.08 1.72
N GLU A 26 2.67 27.29 1.22
CA GLU A 26 4.04 27.84 1.09
C GLU A 26 4.73 27.95 2.46
N GLU A 27 4.06 28.55 3.45
CA GLU A 27 4.57 28.69 4.82
C GLU A 27 4.85 27.33 5.46
N HIS A 28 3.97 26.34 5.22
CA HIS A 28 4.21 24.98 5.67
C HIS A 28 5.45 24.36 5.01
N LEU A 29 5.61 24.57 3.70
CA LEU A 29 6.75 24.07 2.94
C LEU A 29 8.07 24.71 3.42
N ASP A 30 8.09 26.03 3.62
CA ASP A 30 9.24 26.77 4.13
C ASP A 30 9.66 26.30 5.52
N SER A 31 8.68 26.01 6.40
CA SER A 31 8.95 25.47 7.73
C SER A 31 9.62 24.08 7.66
N GLU A 32 9.16 23.22 6.75
CA GLU A 32 9.77 21.89 6.58
C GLU A 32 11.18 22.00 5.96
N ILE A 33 11.42 22.91 5.01
CA ILE A 33 12.76 23.18 4.47
C ILE A 33 13.70 23.64 5.58
N GLN A 34 13.26 24.58 6.41
CA GLN A 34 14.07 25.08 7.51
C GLN A 34 14.41 24.00 8.54
N LYS A 35 13.47 23.08 8.82
CA LYS A 35 13.75 21.91 9.68
C LYS A 35 14.82 21.00 9.06
N LEU A 36 14.72 20.71 7.76
CA LEU A 36 15.69 19.87 7.06
C LEU A 36 17.10 20.47 7.07
N ASP A 37 17.21 21.79 6.89
CA ASP A 37 18.50 22.50 6.94
C ASP A 37 19.11 22.53 8.36
N GLN A 38 18.27 22.44 9.39
CA GLN A 38 18.67 22.44 10.79
C GLN A 38 18.78 21.04 11.41
N MET A 39 18.51 19.98 10.64
CA MET A 39 18.63 18.60 11.12
C MET A 39 20.06 18.37 11.64
N ASP A 40 20.16 17.95 12.89
CA ASP A 40 21.43 17.64 13.53
C ASP A 40 21.95 16.25 13.13
N GLU A 41 23.23 16.01 13.42
CA GLU A 41 23.89 14.74 13.11
C GLU A 41 23.21 13.54 13.80
N ASP A 42 22.70 13.76 15.02
CA ASP A 42 21.98 12.78 15.82
C ASP A 42 20.62 12.38 15.20
N GLU A 43 19.85 13.34 14.69
CA GLU A 43 18.58 13.08 14.01
C GLU A 43 18.81 12.33 12.70
N LEU A 44 19.86 12.68 11.96
CA LEU A 44 20.26 11.95 10.76
C LEU A 44 20.66 10.51 11.09
N GLU A 45 21.37 10.28 12.19
CA GLU A 45 21.73 8.94 12.64
C GLU A 45 20.49 8.12 13.02
N ARG A 46 19.55 8.68 13.79
CA ARG A 46 18.26 8.04 14.09
C ARG A 46 17.48 7.68 12.84
N LEU A 47 17.49 8.54 11.81
CA LEU A 47 16.82 8.25 10.54
C LEU A 47 17.48 7.07 9.81
N LYS A 48 18.82 6.99 9.82
CA LYS A 48 19.56 5.86 9.26
C LYS A 48 19.24 4.57 10.01
N GLU A 49 19.22 4.59 11.34
CA GLU A 49 18.87 3.44 12.17
C GLU A 49 17.45 2.96 11.88
N LYS A 50 16.47 3.88 11.80
CA LYS A 50 15.08 3.55 11.48
C LYS A 50 14.96 2.88 10.11
N ARG A 51 15.66 3.40 9.10
CA ARG A 51 15.71 2.79 7.75
C ARG A 51 16.35 1.41 7.80
N LEU A 52 17.48 1.25 8.49
CA LEU A 52 18.17 -0.03 8.62
C LEU A 52 17.29 -1.07 9.33
N GLN A 53 16.60 -0.68 10.39
CA GLN A 53 15.65 -1.55 11.09
C GLN A 53 14.48 -1.96 10.18
N ALA A 54 13.91 -1.02 9.42
CA ALA A 54 12.85 -1.33 8.47
C ALA A 54 13.31 -2.32 7.39
N LEU A 55 14.50 -2.13 6.83
CA LEU A 55 15.09 -3.04 5.85
C LEU A 55 15.35 -4.43 6.44
N ARG A 56 15.89 -4.51 7.66
CA ARG A 56 16.09 -5.78 8.35
C ARG A 56 14.77 -6.53 8.58
N LYS A 57 13.72 -5.82 9.03
CA LYS A 57 12.38 -6.41 9.21
C LYS A 57 11.81 -6.92 7.89
N ALA A 58 11.89 -6.13 6.82
CA ALA A 58 11.42 -6.53 5.50
C ALA A 58 12.18 -7.77 4.98
N GLN A 59 13.50 -7.83 5.21
CA GLN A 59 14.30 -9.00 4.85
C GLN A 59 13.92 -10.25 5.64
N GLN A 60 13.73 -10.12 6.97
CA GLN A 60 13.28 -11.23 7.81
C GLN A 60 11.91 -11.74 7.38
N GLN A 61 10.97 -10.83 7.14
CA GLN A 61 9.64 -11.18 6.63
C GLN A 61 9.71 -11.90 5.28
N LYS A 62 10.56 -11.41 4.37
CA LYS A 62 10.80 -12.09 3.09
C LYS A 62 11.37 -13.50 3.27
N GLN A 63 12.31 -13.68 4.19
CA GLN A 63 12.88 -15.01 4.48
C GLN A 63 11.82 -15.95 5.09
N GLU A 64 10.98 -15.45 5.99
CA GLU A 64 9.87 -16.21 6.55
C GLU A 64 8.89 -16.65 5.45
N TRP A 65 8.48 -15.73 4.57
CA TRP A 65 7.63 -16.05 3.43
C TRP A 65 8.25 -17.12 2.52
N LEU A 66 9.55 -16.99 2.21
CA LEU A 66 10.24 -18.02 1.43
C LEU A 66 10.27 -19.37 2.15
N SER A 67 10.47 -19.40 3.48
CA SER A 67 10.49 -20.64 4.26
C SER A 67 9.12 -21.35 4.31
N LYS A 68 8.03 -20.58 4.19
CA LYS A 68 6.66 -21.08 4.08
C LYS A 68 6.27 -21.47 2.64
N GLY A 69 7.17 -21.30 1.66
CA GLY A 69 6.92 -21.64 0.26
C GLY A 69 6.16 -20.56 -0.53
N HIS A 70 6.10 -19.32 -0.04
CA HIS A 70 5.53 -18.22 -0.81
C HIS A 70 6.35 -17.93 -2.07
N GLY A 71 5.65 -17.70 -3.19
CA GLY A 71 6.26 -17.44 -4.49
C GLY A 71 6.45 -18.69 -5.34
N GLU A 72 6.12 -19.87 -4.82
CA GLU A 72 6.08 -21.13 -5.57
C GLU A 72 4.65 -21.46 -6.02
N TYR A 73 4.53 -22.05 -7.20
CA TYR A 73 3.29 -22.65 -7.66
C TYR A 73 3.18 -24.06 -7.09
N ARG A 74 2.17 -24.32 -6.26
CA ARG A 74 1.89 -25.65 -5.71
C ARG A 74 0.42 -26.01 -5.93
N GLU A 75 0.18 -27.23 -6.40
CA GLU A 75 -1.16 -27.80 -6.50
C GLU A 75 -1.51 -28.50 -5.18
N ILE A 76 -2.63 -28.10 -4.58
CA ILE A 76 -3.16 -28.73 -3.38
C ILE A 76 -4.44 -29.47 -3.75
N PRO A 77 -4.43 -30.82 -3.78
CA PRO A 77 -5.57 -31.62 -4.20
C PRO A 77 -6.57 -31.88 -3.07
N SER A 78 -6.20 -31.65 -1.80
CA SER A 78 -7.06 -31.90 -0.63
C SER A 78 -7.55 -30.61 0.00
N GLU A 79 -8.84 -30.56 0.32
CA GLU A 79 -9.45 -29.46 1.08
C GLU A 79 -8.81 -29.28 2.46
N ARG A 80 -8.41 -30.38 3.11
CA ARG A 80 -7.76 -30.33 4.42
C ARG A 80 -6.41 -29.59 4.36
N ASP A 81 -5.61 -29.89 3.35
CA ASP A 81 -4.27 -29.31 3.18
C ASP A 81 -4.38 -27.83 2.79
N PHE A 82 -5.42 -27.47 2.03
CA PHE A 82 -5.72 -26.07 1.71
C PHE A 82 -6.03 -25.24 2.94
N PHE A 83 -6.88 -25.74 3.85
CA PHE A 83 -7.20 -25.02 5.08
C PHE A 83 -5.99 -24.88 6.01
N GLN A 84 -5.05 -25.83 5.98
CA GLN A 84 -3.81 -25.70 6.73
C GLN A 84 -2.95 -24.57 6.16
N GLU A 85 -2.78 -24.55 4.85
CA GLU A 85 -1.96 -23.58 4.14
C GLU A 85 -2.49 -22.14 4.28
N VAL A 86 -3.81 -21.94 4.18
CA VAL A 86 -4.45 -20.63 4.40
C VAL A 86 -4.39 -20.17 5.86
N LYS A 87 -4.24 -21.07 6.83
CA LYS A 87 -4.06 -20.71 8.25
C LYS A 87 -2.63 -20.29 8.58
N GLU A 88 -1.64 -20.86 7.89
CA GLU A 88 -0.22 -20.59 8.12
C GLU A 88 0.25 -19.29 7.42
N SER A 89 -0.50 -18.84 6.42
CA SER A 89 -0.19 -17.70 5.56
C SER A 89 -1.26 -16.60 5.62
N GLU A 90 -0.86 -15.37 5.96
CA GLU A 90 -1.78 -14.21 6.06
C GLU A 90 -2.35 -13.81 4.69
N ASN A 91 -1.55 -13.95 3.64
CA ASN A 91 -1.94 -13.63 2.27
C ASN A 91 -1.78 -14.89 1.42
N VAL A 92 -2.80 -15.21 0.62
CA VAL A 92 -2.83 -16.36 -0.31
C VAL A 92 -3.62 -15.96 -1.55
N VAL A 93 -3.19 -16.37 -2.75
CA VAL A 93 -3.98 -16.18 -3.98
C VAL A 93 -4.33 -17.52 -4.60
N CYS A 94 -5.62 -17.85 -4.55
CA CYS A 94 -6.16 -19.12 -4.99
C CYS A 94 -6.74 -19.05 -6.40
N HIS A 95 -6.46 -20.08 -7.19
CA HIS A 95 -6.99 -20.32 -8.52
C HIS A 95 -7.70 -21.66 -8.46
N PHE A 96 -9.01 -21.60 -8.62
CA PHE A 96 -9.90 -22.74 -8.56
C PHE A 96 -10.06 -23.34 -9.96
N TYR A 97 -9.44 -24.50 -10.12
CA TYR A 97 -9.50 -25.43 -11.24
C TYR A 97 -10.72 -26.31 -11.41
N ARG A 98 -11.23 -26.58 -12.62
CA ARG A 98 -11.83 -27.89 -12.96
C ARG A 98 -11.27 -28.35 -14.30
N ASP A 99 -10.87 -29.62 -14.39
CA ASP A 99 -10.32 -30.20 -15.63
C ASP A 99 -11.30 -30.16 -16.82
N SER A 100 -12.59 -29.97 -16.55
CA SER A 100 -13.67 -30.00 -17.56
C SER A 100 -14.14 -28.63 -18.07
N THR A 101 -13.80 -27.50 -17.44
CA THR A 101 -14.25 -26.16 -17.88
C THR A 101 -13.33 -25.02 -17.44
N PHE A 102 -12.84 -24.23 -18.41
CA PHE A 102 -11.97 -23.06 -18.28
C PHE A 102 -12.66 -21.79 -17.72
N SER A 103 -13.48 -21.89 -16.69
CA SER A 103 -14.13 -20.70 -16.09
C SER A 103 -13.37 -20.23 -14.85
N ILE A 104 -12.74 -19.06 -14.97
CA ILE A 104 -11.87 -18.45 -13.95
C ILE A 104 -12.68 -17.55 -13.01
N ALA A 105 -12.53 -17.74 -11.70
CA ALA A 105 -12.99 -16.79 -10.68
C ALA A 105 -11.77 -16.24 -9.91
N TYR A 106 -11.50 -14.94 -10.04
CA TYR A 106 -10.49 -14.24 -9.25
C TYR A 106 -11.14 -13.71 -7.97
N LEU A 107 -10.85 -14.33 -6.82
CA LEU A 107 -11.08 -13.69 -5.52
C LEU A 107 -9.96 -12.67 -5.31
N GLY A 108 -10.27 -11.40 -5.59
CA GLY A 108 -9.30 -10.32 -5.55
C GLY A 108 -8.80 -10.03 -4.13
N VAL A 109 -7.48 -9.81 -4.00
CA VAL A 109 -6.88 -9.15 -2.84
C VAL A 109 -5.84 -8.15 -3.33
N ARG A 110 -5.89 -6.95 -2.76
CA ARG A 110 -4.99 -5.82 -3.06
C ARG A 110 -3.62 -6.08 -2.45
N SER A 111 -2.58 -5.94 -3.27
CA SER A 111 -1.14 -6.04 -2.93
C SER A 111 -0.64 -7.47 -2.69
N PHE A 112 0.24 -7.94 -3.59
CA PHE A 112 0.61 -9.35 -3.72
C PHE A 112 1.91 -9.70 -2.98
N SER A 113 1.84 -10.74 -2.14
CA SER A 113 3.00 -11.52 -1.68
C SER A 113 2.75 -13.03 -1.63
N SER A 114 1.68 -13.52 -2.26
CA SER A 114 1.38 -14.95 -2.23
C SER A 114 0.47 -15.37 -3.38
N VAL A 115 0.78 -16.50 -4.02
CA VAL A 115 -0.04 -17.18 -5.04
C VAL A 115 -0.01 -18.66 -4.71
N MET A 116 -1.13 -19.22 -4.26
CA MET A 116 -1.33 -20.66 -4.02
C MET A 116 -2.66 -21.11 -4.56
N LEU A 117 -2.65 -21.96 -5.59
CA LEU A 117 -3.85 -22.36 -6.31
C LEU A 117 -4.51 -23.58 -5.66
N PHE A 118 -5.84 -23.62 -5.66
CA PHE A 118 -6.63 -24.70 -5.08
C PHE A 118 -7.30 -25.51 -6.19
N SER A 119 -7.04 -26.81 -6.26
CA SER A 119 -7.79 -27.69 -7.16
C SER A 119 -8.94 -28.33 -6.38
N SER A 120 -10.17 -27.89 -6.66
CA SER A 120 -11.38 -28.52 -6.11
C SER A 120 -11.68 -29.77 -6.94
N SER A 121 -11.16 -30.91 -6.50
CA SER A 121 -11.79 -32.19 -6.84
C SER A 121 -12.96 -32.40 -5.89
N SER A 122 -14.09 -32.76 -6.48
CA SER A 122 -15.42 -32.83 -5.87
C SER A 122 -15.52 -33.61 -4.58
#